data_AF-A0A521WL32-F1
#
_entry.id   AF-A0A521WL32-F1
#
_cell.length_a   1.000
_cell.length_b   1.000
_cell.length_c   1.000
_cell.angle_alpha   90.00
_cell.angle_beta   90.00
_cell.angle_gamma   90.00
#
_symmetry.space_group_name_H-M   'P 1'
#
loop_
_entity.id
_entity.type
_entity.pdbx_description
1 polymer ?
#
loop_
_entity_poly.entity_id
_entity_poly.type
_entity_poly.pdbx_seq_one_letter_code
_entity_poly.pdbx_strand_id
1 'polypeptide(L)'
;MLAGRRRRRRLRRPPLHRPRPRRSGATPRRWCSRRSIRTTGGRRRCATATSPRTVRSWSASARSSSSCSNSSGRRWPARRRQRRRRNAAVSPSRWPALLFGGALALVAAACGGASASSTATPTSTAVPPTATAVPSPTPVPVTQLLFTGDLIPARCTLAKIRALGGDFTLPFRPLHDQLASADITIGTLDATLSDAGTPFGCIATFSLAGPAAAVDGLRYAGYDVIANAANHIKDCGVSSCGDDALLQTDDNLRVAGIKPAGTGRNLVEARSPAVVTRNGIAFAFLAYDDIAPYYHATSDGAGAAPLDPDTIAEDVANARKVANVVIVVPHWGVEYTTSPSERQRAFARAAAAAGADMVVGNHPHWVQAHERIGGTFVAYALGNFVFDQDWSVETQQGALLEATFTGTRLTSMRYIAIRIHDDYQPQLAAPPEAQQILDRIEAASAALP
;
A
#
# COMPACT_ATOMS: atom_id res chain seq x y z
N MET A 1 58.31 33.90 -1.27
CA MET A 1 58.39 35.26 -0.70
C MET A 1 57.00 35.88 -0.69
N LEU A 2 56.66 36.50 0.45
CA LEU A 2 55.59 37.46 0.73
C LEU A 2 54.11 37.01 0.75
N ALA A 3 53.63 36.94 1.99
CA ALA A 3 52.28 36.75 2.47
C ALA A 3 51.47 38.07 2.47
N GLY A 4 50.13 37.95 2.41
CA GLY A 4 49.20 39.05 2.64
C GLY A 4 48.00 38.63 3.48
N ARG A 5 48.14 38.72 4.81
CA ARG A 5 47.07 38.54 5.80
C ARG A 5 46.05 39.70 5.71
N ARG A 6 44.74 39.42 5.72
CA ARG A 6 43.72 40.37 6.19
C ARG A 6 42.92 39.83 7.37
N ARG A 7 42.75 40.72 8.34
CA ARG A 7 42.36 40.48 9.74
C ARG A 7 40.86 40.27 9.92
N ARG A 8 40.55 39.41 10.89
CA ARG A 8 39.25 39.25 11.57
C ARG A 8 38.81 40.56 12.23
N ARG A 9 37.52 40.92 12.13
CA ARG A 9 36.81 41.72 13.14
C ARG A 9 35.71 40.87 13.76
N ARG A 10 35.89 40.52 15.04
CA ARG A 10 34.87 39.96 15.92
C ARG A 10 34.08 41.14 16.51
N LEU A 11 32.76 41.12 16.38
CA LEU A 11 31.86 41.94 17.19
C LEU A 11 31.41 41.12 18.42
N ARG A 12 31.50 41.72 19.61
CA ARG A 12 31.10 41.17 20.90
C ARG A 12 29.78 41.83 21.35
N ARG A 13 28.77 40.98 21.61
CA ARG A 13 27.77 40.90 22.73
C ARG A 13 26.86 42.12 23.07
N PRO A 14 25.60 41.88 23.50
CA PRO A 14 25.26 41.64 24.92
C PRO A 14 24.17 40.55 25.16
N PRO A 15 23.80 40.21 26.42
CA PRO A 15 23.49 38.84 26.84
C PRO A 15 22.01 38.45 26.98
N LEU A 16 21.85 37.13 27.15
CA LEU A 16 20.66 36.33 27.50
C LEU A 16 19.82 36.87 28.65
N HIS A 17 18.50 36.93 28.45
CA HIS A 17 17.50 36.94 29.52
C HIS A 17 17.01 35.51 29.80
N ARG A 18 17.29 35.02 31.01
CA ARG A 18 16.62 33.86 31.62
C ARG A 18 15.39 34.35 32.39
N PRO A 19 14.24 33.66 32.33
CA PRO A 19 13.22 33.77 33.37
C PRO A 19 13.55 32.79 34.52
N ARG A 20 13.50 33.28 35.77
CA ARG A 20 13.55 32.50 37.01
C ARG A 20 12.17 31.90 37.35
N PRO A 21 12.11 30.85 38.19
CA PRO A 21 10.90 30.08 38.46
C PRO A 21 9.99 30.77 39.47
N ARG A 22 8.67 30.66 39.30
CA ARG A 22 7.68 30.98 40.34
C ARG A 22 7.20 29.68 41.00
N ARG A 23 7.43 29.57 42.32
CA ARG A 23 6.73 28.67 43.24
C ARG A 23 5.58 29.43 43.91
N SER A 24 4.40 28.83 43.89
CA SER A 24 3.25 28.92 44.84
C SER A 24 2.08 28.26 44.08
N GLY A 25 1.47 27.19 44.52
CA GLY A 25 0.90 26.97 45.84
C GLY A 25 -0.59 27.33 45.78
N ALA A 26 -1.43 26.44 45.23
CA ALA A 26 -2.89 26.48 45.43
C ALA A 26 -3.53 25.15 45.00
N THR A 27 -4.09 24.47 45.99
CA THR A 27 -5.00 23.33 45.88
C THR A 27 -6.31 23.71 45.15
N PRO A 28 -6.90 22.82 44.33
CA PRO A 28 -8.22 23.08 43.78
C PRO A 28 -9.30 22.75 44.81
N ARG A 29 -9.98 23.80 45.31
CA ARG A 29 -11.24 23.69 46.05
C ARG A 29 -12.34 23.23 45.10
N ARG A 30 -13.01 22.15 45.50
CA ARG A 30 -14.24 21.61 44.91
C ARG A 30 -15.33 22.68 44.82
N TRP A 31 -15.83 22.92 43.62
CA TRP A 31 -17.16 23.48 43.38
C TRP A 31 -18.13 22.31 43.18
N CYS A 32 -19.05 22.11 44.12
CA CYS A 32 -20.29 21.38 43.89
C CYS A 32 -21.44 22.32 44.21
N SER A 33 -22.16 22.71 43.16
CA SER A 33 -23.42 23.44 43.22
C SER A 33 -24.51 22.57 43.86
N ARG A 34 -25.23 23.17 44.82
CA ARG A 34 -26.53 22.69 45.28
C ARG A 34 -27.55 22.76 44.14
N ARG A 35 -28.26 21.66 43.89
CA ARG A 35 -29.69 21.69 43.55
C ARG A 35 -30.40 20.53 44.27
N SER A 36 -31.48 20.93 44.92
CA SER A 36 -32.38 20.17 45.77
C SER A 36 -33.35 19.30 44.96
N ILE A 37 -33.65 18.09 45.43
CA ILE A 37 -35.00 17.50 45.42
C ILE A 37 -35.19 16.69 46.72
N ARG A 38 -36.29 16.97 47.42
CA ARG A 38 -36.82 16.26 48.60
C ARG A 38 -37.36 14.88 48.19
N THR A 39 -37.22 13.87 49.05
CA THR A 39 -38.35 13.21 49.77
C THR A 39 -37.86 12.05 50.65
N THR A 40 -38.31 12.03 51.91
CA THR A 40 -38.65 10.90 52.82
C THR A 40 -37.75 9.64 52.76
N GLY A 41 -36.99 9.25 53.78
CA GLY A 41 -37.40 8.98 55.16
C GLY A 41 -37.47 7.46 55.38
N GLY A 42 -36.55 6.85 56.15
CA GLY A 42 -36.72 5.44 56.57
C GLY A 42 -35.45 4.60 56.84
N ARG A 43 -34.88 4.77 58.03
CA ARG A 43 -34.18 3.79 58.90
C ARG A 43 -33.00 2.94 58.40
N ARG A 44 -31.96 3.03 59.25
CA ARG A 44 -30.68 2.30 59.33
C ARG A 44 -30.84 0.79 59.56
N ARG A 45 -29.86 0.01 59.09
CA ARG A 45 -29.06 -0.92 59.91
C ARG A 45 -27.74 -1.28 59.19
N CYS A 46 -26.64 -1.21 59.95
CA CYS A 46 -25.33 -1.73 59.57
C CYS A 46 -25.28 -3.25 59.73
N ALA A 47 -24.53 -3.94 58.86
CA ALA A 47 -23.81 -5.15 59.21
C ALA A 47 -22.61 -5.34 58.27
N THR A 48 -21.44 -5.45 58.89
CA THR A 48 -20.15 -5.90 58.35
C THR A 48 -20.17 -7.41 58.09
N ALA A 49 -19.52 -7.89 57.02
CA ALA A 49 -18.79 -9.17 57.03
C ALA A 49 -17.93 -9.36 55.78
N THR A 50 -16.77 -9.95 56.06
CA THR A 50 -15.59 -10.26 55.25
C THR A 50 -15.67 -11.58 54.48
N SER A 51 -14.90 -11.61 53.37
CA SER A 51 -14.21 -12.74 52.70
C SER A 51 -15.00 -13.68 51.76
N PRO A 52 -14.46 -14.00 50.55
CA PRO A 52 -15.05 -14.93 49.61
C PRO A 52 -14.55 -16.38 49.81
N ARG A 53 -15.46 -17.35 49.67
CA ARG A 53 -15.12 -18.76 49.44
C ARG A 53 -15.01 -19.03 47.93
N THR A 54 -14.00 -19.84 47.64
CA THR A 54 -13.73 -20.60 46.43
C THR A 54 -14.96 -21.33 45.87
N VAL A 55 -15.09 -21.36 44.54
CA VAL A 55 -15.97 -22.30 43.84
C VAL A 55 -15.16 -23.03 42.76
N ARG A 56 -15.07 -24.35 42.93
CA ARG A 56 -14.68 -25.32 41.93
C ARG A 56 -15.93 -25.75 41.18
N SER A 57 -15.85 -25.72 39.85
CA SER A 57 -16.33 -26.73 38.88
C SER A 57 -17.65 -27.48 39.15
N TRP A 58 -18.58 -27.48 38.17
CA TRP A 58 -18.87 -28.63 37.29
C TRP A 58 -19.94 -28.27 36.25
N SER A 59 -19.78 -28.93 35.12
CA SER A 59 -20.61 -29.07 33.92
C SER A 59 -22.11 -29.34 34.15
N ALA A 60 -22.96 -28.86 33.24
CA ALA A 60 -23.80 -29.72 32.37
C ALA A 60 -24.71 -28.90 31.44
N SER A 61 -24.79 -29.40 30.22
CA SER A 61 -25.70 -29.09 29.11
C SER A 61 -27.19 -29.20 29.45
N ALA A 62 -28.02 -28.36 28.81
CA ALA A 62 -29.34 -28.77 28.31
C ALA A 62 -29.85 -27.81 27.23
N ARG A 63 -30.35 -28.40 26.14
CA ARG A 63 -31.05 -27.78 25.00
C ARG A 63 -32.46 -27.35 25.42
N SER A 64 -33.02 -26.34 24.75
CA SER A 64 -34.20 -26.47 23.87
C SER A 64 -34.93 -25.14 23.70
N SER A 65 -35.39 -24.90 22.46
CA SER A 65 -36.62 -24.18 22.05
C SER A 65 -36.81 -22.73 22.53
N SER A 66 -37.32 -21.77 21.77
CA SER A 66 -38.05 -21.74 20.50
C SER A 66 -38.28 -20.26 20.16
N SER A 67 -38.28 -19.95 18.86
CA SER A 67 -39.01 -18.88 18.16
C SER A 67 -39.68 -17.76 18.97
N CYS A 68 -39.37 -16.52 18.61
CA CYS A 68 -40.40 -15.52 18.33
C CYS A 68 -39.90 -14.52 17.28
N SER A 69 -40.65 -14.47 16.18
CA SER A 69 -40.66 -13.45 15.16
C SER A 69 -41.06 -12.09 15.77
N ASN A 70 -40.45 -11.01 15.29
CA ASN A 70 -41.26 -9.85 14.94
C ASN A 70 -40.61 -8.97 13.86
N SER A 71 -41.36 -8.86 12.78
CA SER A 71 -41.23 -7.93 11.68
C SER A 71 -41.38 -6.48 12.15
N SER A 72 -40.54 -5.57 11.64
CA SER A 72 -40.99 -4.21 11.36
C SER A 72 -40.26 -3.67 10.13
N GLY A 73 -40.96 -3.75 9.00
CA GLY A 73 -40.55 -3.09 7.77
C GLY A 73 -40.63 -1.58 7.92
N ARG A 74 -39.64 -0.88 7.35
CA ARG A 74 -39.79 0.52 6.97
C ARG A 74 -39.55 0.65 5.48
N ARG A 75 -40.64 1.03 4.81
CA ARG A 75 -40.74 1.30 3.38
C ARG A 75 -39.93 2.55 3.02
N TRP A 76 -39.17 2.43 1.94
CA TRP A 76 -38.57 3.53 1.19
C TRP A 76 -39.64 4.34 0.45
N PRO A 77 -39.52 5.68 0.36
CA PRO A 77 -40.21 6.43 -0.67
C PRO A 77 -39.37 6.45 -1.95
N ALA A 78 -39.94 5.87 -3.01
CA ALA A 78 -39.53 6.09 -4.39
C ALA A 78 -40.05 7.44 -4.92
N ARG A 79 -39.38 7.95 -5.97
CA ARG A 79 -39.69 9.08 -6.90
C ARG A 79 -38.59 10.17 -6.79
N ARG A 80 -37.96 10.66 -7.86
CA ARG A 80 -38.42 10.89 -9.23
C ARG A 80 -37.27 10.72 -10.23
N ARG A 81 -37.48 9.90 -11.27
CA ARG A 81 -36.70 9.98 -12.53
C ARG A 81 -37.19 11.20 -13.31
N GLN A 82 -36.34 12.20 -13.50
CA GLN A 82 -36.59 13.30 -14.41
C GLN A 82 -36.01 12.95 -15.78
N ARG A 83 -36.88 12.55 -16.72
CA ARG A 83 -36.57 12.53 -18.14
C ARG A 83 -36.34 13.97 -18.60
N ARG A 84 -35.13 14.29 -19.07
CA ARG A 84 -34.92 15.39 -20.02
C ARG A 84 -34.50 14.80 -21.36
N ARG A 85 -35.44 14.81 -22.29
CA ARG A 85 -35.16 14.87 -23.73
C ARG A 85 -34.91 16.32 -24.09
N ARG A 86 -33.77 16.63 -24.71
CA ARG A 86 -33.71 17.65 -25.78
C ARG A 86 -32.61 17.26 -26.78
N ASN A 87 -33.05 17.22 -28.03
CA ASN A 87 -32.26 17.08 -29.24
C ASN A 87 -31.34 18.28 -29.43
N ALA A 88 -30.16 18.06 -29.97
CA ALA A 88 -29.55 18.91 -30.99
C ALA A 88 -28.57 18.05 -31.80
N ALA A 89 -28.85 17.93 -33.09
CA ALA A 89 -28.01 17.33 -34.11
C ALA A 89 -27.31 18.43 -34.92
N VAL A 90 -26.34 18.00 -35.75
CA VAL A 90 -25.65 18.72 -36.86
C VAL A 90 -24.46 19.57 -36.37
N SER A 91 -23.21 19.37 -36.81
CA SER A 91 -22.67 19.05 -38.15
C SER A 91 -21.27 18.37 -38.06
N PRO A 92 -20.87 17.51 -39.02
CA PRO A 92 -19.53 16.93 -39.10
C PRO A 92 -18.55 17.84 -39.88
N SER A 93 -17.37 18.09 -39.32
CA SER A 93 -16.29 18.78 -40.02
C SER A 93 -15.51 17.82 -40.93
N ARG A 94 -15.26 18.32 -42.14
CA ARG A 94 -14.77 17.65 -43.34
C ARG A 94 -13.27 17.32 -43.28
N TRP A 95 -12.91 16.25 -43.98
CA TRP A 95 -11.56 15.88 -44.40
C TRP A 95 -10.97 16.91 -45.39
N PRO A 96 -9.66 16.81 -45.69
CA PRO A 96 -9.37 16.42 -47.07
C PRO A 96 -8.41 15.24 -47.16
N ALA A 97 -8.78 14.33 -48.08
CA ALA A 97 -7.93 13.30 -48.64
C ALA A 97 -6.85 13.91 -49.53
N LEU A 98 -5.65 13.34 -49.49
CA LEU A 98 -4.60 13.53 -50.49
C LEU A 98 -4.47 12.22 -51.28
N LEU A 99 -4.79 12.29 -52.57
CA LEU A 99 -4.49 11.31 -53.61
C LEU A 99 -3.64 12.00 -54.69
N PHE A 100 -2.91 11.16 -55.46
CA PHE A 100 -2.03 11.36 -56.63
C PHE A 100 -0.56 11.12 -56.28
N GLY A 101 0.25 10.30 -56.97
CA GLY A 101 0.15 9.39 -58.13
C GLY A 101 1.48 8.60 -58.15
N GLY A 102 1.59 7.34 -58.56
CA GLY A 102 1.42 6.87 -59.93
C GLY A 102 2.70 7.08 -60.75
N ALA A 103 3.67 6.15 -60.71
CA ALA A 103 4.66 5.96 -61.79
C ALA A 103 5.33 4.56 -61.70
N LEU A 104 4.85 3.67 -62.55
CA LEU A 104 5.45 2.39 -62.92
C LEU A 104 6.38 2.65 -64.11
N ALA A 105 7.65 2.21 -64.07
CA ALA A 105 8.54 2.26 -65.22
C ALA A 105 9.19 0.89 -65.45
N LEU A 106 8.65 0.18 -66.44
CA LEU A 106 9.29 -0.90 -67.20
C LEU A 106 10.27 -0.27 -68.19
N VAL A 107 11.51 -0.78 -68.27
CA VAL A 107 12.33 -0.66 -69.48
C VAL A 107 12.99 -2.00 -69.77
N ALA A 108 12.97 -2.33 -71.06
CA ALA A 108 13.15 -3.61 -71.69
C ALA A 108 14.60 -4.10 -71.80
N ALA A 109 14.70 -5.40 -72.07
CA ALA A 109 15.89 -6.10 -72.51
C ALA A 109 16.43 -5.59 -73.85
N ALA A 110 17.76 -5.61 -74.00
CA ALA A 110 18.44 -5.62 -75.29
C ALA A 110 19.67 -6.55 -75.22
N CYS A 111 19.77 -7.42 -76.24
CA CYS A 111 20.84 -8.38 -76.47
C CYS A 111 22.11 -7.74 -77.06
N GLY A 112 23.22 -8.47 -76.92
CA GLY A 112 24.51 -8.26 -77.62
C GLY A 112 25.63 -8.63 -76.65
N GLY A 113 26.44 -9.67 -76.83
CA GLY A 113 27.15 -10.10 -78.02
C GLY A 113 28.57 -10.41 -77.52
N ALA A 114 28.99 -11.66 -77.63
CA ALA A 114 30.22 -12.17 -77.01
C ALA A 114 31.49 -11.57 -77.61
N SER A 115 32.53 -11.42 -76.78
CA SER A 115 33.92 -11.57 -77.24
C SER A 115 34.77 -12.12 -76.10
N ALA A 116 35.36 -13.29 -76.36
CA ALA A 116 36.20 -14.01 -75.42
C ALA A 116 37.58 -13.36 -75.32
N SER A 117 38.10 -13.23 -74.10
CA SER A 117 39.53 -13.05 -73.87
C SER A 117 39.92 -13.82 -72.62
N SER A 118 40.79 -14.81 -72.84
CA SER A 118 41.35 -15.69 -71.83
C SER A 118 42.17 -14.90 -70.82
N THR A 119 41.85 -15.03 -69.53
CA THR A 119 42.74 -14.62 -68.45
C THR A 119 42.89 -15.78 -67.47
N ALA A 120 44.14 -16.08 -67.16
CA ALA A 120 44.56 -17.24 -66.39
C ALA A 120 43.94 -17.27 -64.98
N THR A 121 43.50 -18.46 -64.57
CA THR A 121 42.93 -18.74 -63.25
C THR A 121 44.04 -18.76 -62.19
N PRO A 122 44.03 -17.88 -61.17
CA PRO A 122 44.81 -18.11 -59.97
C PRO A 122 44.06 -19.14 -59.10
N THR A 123 44.77 -20.19 -58.70
CA THR A 123 44.28 -21.17 -57.73
C THR A 123 44.05 -20.46 -56.39
N SER A 124 42.78 -20.14 -56.10
CA SER A 124 42.34 -19.62 -54.80
C SER A 124 42.22 -20.78 -53.83
N THR A 125 43.13 -20.83 -52.86
CA THR A 125 43.01 -21.68 -51.68
C THR A 125 41.87 -21.11 -50.82
N ALA A 126 40.66 -21.66 -50.97
CA ALA A 126 39.50 -21.23 -50.20
C ALA A 126 39.72 -21.54 -48.72
N VAL A 127 39.89 -20.49 -47.91
CA VAL A 127 39.84 -20.57 -46.45
C VAL A 127 38.41 -20.97 -46.06
N PRO A 128 38.21 -22.04 -45.27
CA PRO A 128 36.87 -22.43 -44.85
C PRO A 128 36.21 -21.28 -44.06
N PRO A 129 34.91 -21.01 -44.26
CA PRO A 129 34.23 -19.94 -43.55
C PRO A 129 34.35 -20.18 -42.04
N THR A 130 34.90 -19.21 -41.32
CA THR A 130 34.90 -19.20 -39.86
C THR A 130 33.45 -19.30 -39.41
N ALA A 131 33.09 -20.41 -38.75
CA ALA A 131 31.76 -20.61 -38.18
C ALA A 131 31.44 -19.42 -37.29
N THR A 132 30.45 -18.61 -37.70
CA THR A 132 29.96 -17.50 -36.90
C THR A 132 29.39 -18.10 -35.62
N ALA A 133 30.00 -17.78 -34.48
CA ALA A 133 29.51 -18.23 -33.18
C ALA A 133 28.04 -17.81 -33.05
N VAL A 134 27.15 -18.79 -32.88
CA VAL A 134 25.75 -18.51 -32.55
C VAL A 134 25.77 -17.73 -31.24
N PRO A 135 25.17 -16.53 -31.17
CA PRO A 135 25.14 -15.78 -29.92
C PRO A 135 24.47 -16.65 -28.85
N SER A 136 25.16 -16.85 -27.73
CA SER A 136 24.57 -17.52 -26.57
C SER A 136 23.25 -16.84 -26.22
N PRO A 137 22.17 -17.60 -25.97
CA PRO A 137 20.89 -16.99 -25.63
C PRO A 137 21.05 -16.07 -24.42
N THR A 138 20.55 -14.85 -24.53
CA THR A 138 20.56 -13.89 -23.42
C THR A 138 19.86 -14.54 -22.21
N PRO A 139 20.49 -14.56 -21.03
CA PRO A 139 19.85 -15.09 -19.83
C PRO A 139 18.51 -14.42 -19.60
N VAL A 140 17.49 -15.21 -19.25
CA VAL A 140 16.17 -14.68 -18.90
C VAL A 140 16.34 -13.77 -17.67
N PRO A 141 15.82 -12.52 -17.68
CA PRO A 141 16.03 -11.59 -16.58
C PRO A 141 15.45 -12.13 -15.28
N VAL A 142 16.14 -11.91 -14.17
CA VAL A 142 15.63 -12.20 -12.82
C VAL A 142 15.28 -10.86 -12.17
N THR A 143 14.09 -10.76 -11.58
CA THR A 143 13.63 -9.56 -10.87
C THR A 143 13.09 -9.96 -9.51
N GLN A 144 13.56 -9.32 -8.45
CA GLN A 144 13.09 -9.52 -7.09
C GLN A 144 12.17 -8.38 -6.66
N LEU A 145 10.95 -8.73 -6.29
CA LEU A 145 9.99 -7.83 -5.65
C LEU A 145 10.04 -8.08 -4.14
N LEU A 146 9.90 -7.01 -3.35
CA LEU A 146 9.78 -7.11 -1.90
C LEU A 146 8.53 -6.35 -1.44
N PHE A 147 7.65 -7.05 -0.74
CA PHE A 147 6.42 -6.48 -0.20
C PHE A 147 6.53 -6.31 1.32
N THR A 148 6.03 -5.19 1.83
CA THR A 148 5.89 -4.94 3.27
C THR A 148 4.44 -4.92 3.71
N GLY A 149 4.25 -5.00 5.03
CA GLY A 149 2.98 -4.72 5.68
C GLY A 149 2.58 -3.23 5.70
N ASP A 150 1.62 -2.91 6.57
CA ASP A 150 1.05 -1.58 6.72
C ASP A 150 2.08 -0.55 7.23
N LEU A 151 2.10 0.61 6.56
CA LEU A 151 2.96 1.76 6.83
C LEU A 151 2.12 2.89 7.42
N ILE A 152 2.32 3.16 8.71
CA ILE A 152 1.52 4.13 9.46
C ILE A 152 2.47 5.01 10.31
N PRO A 153 3.13 6.02 9.69
CA PRO A 153 4.00 6.96 10.38
C PRO A 153 3.20 8.09 11.06
N ALA A 154 2.17 7.71 11.82
CA ALA A 154 1.26 8.59 12.54
C ALA A 154 1.32 8.35 14.07
N ARG A 155 0.54 9.11 14.84
CA ARG A 155 0.37 8.91 16.30
C ARG A 155 1.68 8.78 17.09
N CYS A 156 1.88 7.70 17.85
CA CYS A 156 3.06 7.50 18.68
C CYS A 156 4.31 7.20 17.84
N THR A 157 4.17 6.59 16.65
CA THR A 157 5.26 6.48 15.67
C THR A 157 5.78 7.87 15.30
N LEU A 158 4.89 8.78 14.92
CA LEU A 158 5.26 10.16 14.58
C LEU A 158 5.85 10.92 15.78
N ALA A 159 5.24 10.76 16.97
CA ALA A 159 5.73 11.39 18.19
C ALA A 159 7.15 10.93 18.53
N LYS A 160 7.45 9.63 18.35
CA LYS A 160 8.78 9.05 18.56
C LYS A 160 9.79 9.63 17.58
N ILE A 161 9.47 9.67 16.29
CA ILE A 161 10.33 10.29 15.25
C ILE A 161 10.68 11.73 15.63
N ARG A 162 9.67 12.54 16.00
CA ARG A 162 9.86 13.93 16.43
C ARG A 162 10.73 14.04 17.68
N ALA A 163 10.52 13.19 18.68
CA ALA A 163 11.31 13.17 19.90
C ALA A 163 12.79 12.82 19.65
N LEU A 164 13.06 12.04 18.60
CA LEU A 164 14.41 11.63 18.19
C LEU A 164 15.03 12.54 17.10
N GLY A 165 14.53 13.76 16.96
CA GLY A 165 15.11 14.79 16.08
C GLY A 165 14.39 15.01 14.76
N GLY A 166 13.25 14.35 14.53
CA GLY A 166 12.44 14.55 13.33
C GLY A 166 12.99 13.89 12.08
N ASP A 167 13.81 12.85 12.23
CA ASP A 167 14.37 12.10 11.12
C ASP A 167 13.43 10.96 10.69
N PHE A 168 12.73 11.14 9.57
CA PHE A 168 11.77 10.17 9.06
C PHE A 168 12.40 8.88 8.51
N THR A 169 13.73 8.81 8.39
CA THR A 169 14.42 7.56 8.06
C THR A 169 14.42 6.57 9.22
N LEU A 170 14.24 7.05 10.46
CA LEU A 170 14.39 6.25 11.68
C LEU A 170 13.67 4.89 11.67
N PRO A 171 12.38 4.78 11.29
CA PRO A 171 11.69 3.49 11.26
C PRO A 171 12.36 2.47 10.34
N PHE A 172 12.98 2.92 9.25
CA PHE A 172 13.43 2.05 8.17
C PHE A 172 14.89 1.62 8.29
N ARG A 173 15.70 2.33 9.09
CA ARG A 173 17.15 2.09 9.22
C ARG A 173 17.53 0.63 9.48
N PRO A 174 16.86 -0.13 10.37
CA PRO A 174 17.29 -1.50 10.66
C PRO A 174 17.14 -2.47 9.47
N LEU A 175 16.22 -2.18 8.54
CA LEU A 175 15.93 -3.02 7.38
C LEU A 175 16.23 -2.32 6.05
N HIS A 176 16.89 -1.16 6.07
CA HIS A 176 17.21 -0.37 4.88
C HIS A 176 17.85 -1.22 3.78
N ASP A 177 18.89 -1.98 4.12
CA ASP A 177 19.63 -2.76 3.11
C ASP A 177 18.78 -3.88 2.51
N GLN A 178 17.85 -4.46 3.30
CA GLN A 178 16.91 -5.45 2.78
C GLN A 178 15.89 -4.81 1.83
N LEU A 179 15.36 -3.64 2.19
CA LEU A 179 14.37 -2.92 1.39
C LEU A 179 14.97 -2.34 0.11
N ALA A 180 16.17 -1.75 0.19
CA ALA A 180 16.83 -1.08 -0.93
C ALA A 180 17.53 -2.04 -1.90
N SER A 181 17.70 -3.32 -1.55
CA SER A 181 18.36 -4.32 -2.41
C SER A 181 17.40 -5.05 -3.37
N ALA A 182 16.08 -4.95 -3.16
CA ALA A 182 15.11 -5.48 -4.10
C ALA A 182 15.05 -4.61 -5.38
N ASP A 183 14.69 -5.22 -6.51
CA ASP A 183 14.54 -4.48 -7.78
C ASP A 183 13.29 -3.59 -7.78
N ILE A 184 12.25 -4.01 -7.05
CA ILE A 184 11.03 -3.25 -6.81
C ILE A 184 10.55 -3.48 -5.37
N THR A 185 10.44 -2.42 -4.57
CA THR A 185 9.89 -2.50 -3.20
C THR A 185 8.50 -1.86 -3.14
N ILE A 186 7.56 -2.58 -2.51
CA ILE A 186 6.14 -2.25 -2.45
C ILE A 186 5.66 -2.27 -1.00
N GLY A 187 4.85 -1.27 -0.61
CA GLY A 187 4.19 -1.24 0.69
C GLY A 187 2.76 -0.72 0.60
N THR A 188 2.02 -0.87 1.70
CA THR A 188 0.67 -0.31 1.84
C THR A 188 0.72 0.87 2.80
N LEU A 189 0.32 2.05 2.33
CA LEU A 189 0.23 3.25 3.16
C LEU A 189 -1.21 3.37 3.67
N ASP A 190 -1.38 3.22 4.98
CA ASP A 190 -2.68 3.39 5.65
C ASP A 190 -2.65 4.64 6.55
N ALA A 191 -2.30 5.76 5.92
CA ALA A 191 -2.20 7.07 6.53
C ALA A 191 -2.18 8.16 5.46
N THR A 192 -2.43 9.41 5.84
CA THR A 192 -2.10 10.57 4.99
C THR A 192 -0.70 11.09 5.28
N LEU A 193 0.04 11.51 4.25
CA LEU A 193 1.35 12.16 4.36
C LEU A 193 1.25 13.56 3.76
N SER A 194 0.68 14.49 4.53
CA SER A 194 0.25 15.81 4.04
C SER A 194 0.42 16.88 5.10
N ASP A 195 0.67 18.11 4.65
CA ASP A 195 0.71 19.31 5.51
C ASP A 195 -0.63 20.09 5.48
N ALA A 196 -1.67 19.57 4.80
CA ALA A 196 -3.02 20.15 4.78
C ALA A 196 -3.71 20.05 6.15
N GLY A 197 -3.37 19.02 6.93
CA GLY A 197 -3.83 18.81 8.29
C GLY A 197 -2.69 18.96 9.29
N THR A 198 -3.02 19.07 10.57
CA THR A 198 -2.02 18.95 11.64
C THR A 198 -2.18 17.59 12.30
N PRO A 199 -1.19 16.68 12.17
CA PRO A 199 -1.21 15.38 12.82
C PRO A 199 -1.45 15.46 14.32
N PHE A 200 -2.18 14.48 14.86
CA PHE A 200 -2.18 14.24 16.29
C PHE A 200 -0.78 13.80 16.76
N GLY A 201 -0.48 14.03 18.04
CA GLY A 201 0.67 13.42 18.71
C GLY A 201 0.40 11.97 19.12
N CYS A 202 1.12 11.48 20.11
CA CYS A 202 0.87 10.16 20.71
C CYS A 202 -0.38 10.21 21.59
N ILE A 203 -1.54 9.97 20.98
CA ILE A 203 -2.83 9.84 21.65
C ILE A 203 -3.66 8.73 20.99
N ALA A 204 -4.61 8.17 21.74
CA ALA A 204 -5.59 7.24 21.18
C ALA A 204 -6.56 8.00 20.25
N THR A 205 -6.44 7.75 18.95
CA THR A 205 -7.29 8.30 17.89
C THR A 205 -7.30 7.34 16.70
N PHE A 206 -8.39 7.42 15.92
CA PHE A 206 -8.50 6.75 14.62
C PHE A 206 -7.96 7.61 13.47
N SER A 207 -7.53 8.85 13.72
CA SER A 207 -6.91 9.65 12.67
C SER A 207 -5.42 9.32 12.54
N LEU A 208 -5.05 8.71 11.41
CA LEU A 208 -3.70 8.33 11.02
C LEU A 208 -3.15 9.34 10.00
N ALA A 209 -2.87 10.55 10.49
CA ALA A 209 -2.24 11.60 9.68
C ALA A 209 -0.77 11.77 10.07
N GLY A 210 0.10 11.87 9.06
CA GLY A 210 1.51 12.21 9.15
C GLY A 210 1.85 13.44 8.28
N PRO A 211 2.96 14.14 8.55
CA PRO A 211 3.38 15.30 7.75
C PRO A 211 3.94 14.86 6.39
N ALA A 212 3.98 15.79 5.43
CA ALA A 212 4.53 15.52 4.09
C ALA A 212 5.96 14.96 4.12
N ALA A 213 6.79 15.44 5.05
CA ALA A 213 8.17 15.00 5.24
C ALA A 213 8.33 13.50 5.59
N ALA A 214 7.26 12.82 6.02
CA ALA A 214 7.31 11.37 6.26
C ALA A 214 7.58 10.55 4.99
N VAL A 215 7.31 11.11 3.80
CA VAL A 215 7.66 10.48 2.52
C VAL A 215 9.17 10.29 2.37
N ASP A 216 10.01 11.10 3.02
CA ASP A 216 11.46 10.94 2.97
C ASP A 216 11.92 9.60 3.57
N GLY A 217 11.20 9.08 4.55
CA GLY A 217 11.44 7.75 5.11
C GLY A 217 11.17 6.63 4.10
N LEU A 218 10.07 6.74 3.35
CA LEU A 218 9.72 5.79 2.29
C LEU A 218 10.74 5.83 1.15
N ARG A 219 11.17 7.04 0.77
CA ARG A 219 12.22 7.22 -0.24
C ARG A 219 13.53 6.62 0.21
N TYR A 220 13.93 6.86 1.46
CA TYR A 220 15.16 6.29 2.03
C TYR A 220 15.10 4.77 2.05
N ALA A 221 13.97 4.18 2.41
CA ALA A 221 13.77 2.73 2.41
C ALA A 221 13.82 2.11 1.00
N GLY A 222 13.68 2.89 -0.06
CA GLY A 222 13.73 2.40 -1.44
C GLY A 222 12.38 1.91 -1.98
N TYR A 223 11.25 2.38 -1.45
CA TYR A 223 9.94 2.05 -2.02
C TYR A 223 9.79 2.62 -3.44
N ASP A 224 9.38 1.78 -4.39
CA ASP A 224 9.05 2.16 -5.76
C ASP A 224 7.55 2.39 -5.94
N VAL A 225 6.73 1.61 -5.23
CA VAL A 225 5.27 1.62 -5.33
C VAL A 225 4.66 1.63 -3.94
N ILE A 226 3.65 2.46 -3.76
CA ILE A 226 2.83 2.47 -2.54
C ILE A 226 1.38 2.23 -2.93
N ALA A 227 0.81 1.13 -2.43
CA ALA A 227 -0.62 0.94 -2.44
C ALA A 227 -1.24 1.93 -1.45
N ASN A 228 -1.88 2.96 -1.99
CA ASN A 228 -2.45 4.07 -1.24
C ASN A 228 -3.98 3.96 -1.14
N ALA A 229 -4.59 2.89 -1.66
CA ALA A 229 -6.02 2.62 -1.51
C ALA A 229 -6.30 1.92 -0.17
N ALA A 230 -6.39 2.70 0.91
CA ALA A 230 -6.68 2.21 2.26
C ALA A 230 -7.79 3.06 2.93
N ASN A 231 -8.21 2.70 4.14
CA ASN A 231 -9.30 3.42 4.82
C ASN A 231 -8.89 4.75 5.46
N HIS A 232 -7.60 5.03 5.67
CA HIS A 232 -7.14 6.27 6.30
C HIS A 232 -6.69 7.37 5.33
N ILE A 233 -7.03 7.26 4.05
CA ILE A 233 -6.51 8.10 2.97
C ILE A 233 -6.97 9.57 2.98
N LYS A 234 -7.96 9.92 3.80
CA LYS A 234 -8.50 11.29 3.95
C LYS A 234 -8.39 11.83 5.37
N ASP A 235 -7.57 11.20 6.20
CA ASP A 235 -7.36 11.63 7.58
C ASP A 235 -6.60 12.95 7.67
N CYS A 236 -6.98 13.78 8.65
CA CYS A 236 -6.56 15.19 8.72
C CYS A 236 -6.01 15.64 10.08
N GLY A 237 -5.81 14.67 11.00
CA GLY A 237 -5.47 14.96 12.37
C GLY A 237 -6.52 15.87 13.02
N VAL A 238 -6.09 17.00 13.59
CA VAL A 238 -6.99 17.95 14.28
C VAL A 238 -7.85 18.81 13.34
N SER A 239 -7.64 18.72 12.02
CA SER A 239 -8.25 19.60 11.01
C SER A 239 -9.29 18.88 10.16
N SER A 240 -9.91 19.59 9.21
CA SER A 240 -10.79 19.02 8.18
C SER A 240 -10.25 19.37 6.80
N CYS A 241 -9.59 18.43 6.16
CA CYS A 241 -8.87 18.60 4.89
C CYS A 241 -9.30 17.61 3.79
N GLY A 242 -9.83 16.42 4.16
CA GLY A 242 -10.42 15.45 3.25
C GLY A 242 -9.57 15.16 2.02
N ASP A 243 -10.13 15.47 0.85
CA ASP A 243 -9.50 15.25 -0.46
C ASP A 243 -8.16 15.97 -0.61
N ASP A 244 -7.94 17.11 0.06
CA ASP A 244 -6.66 17.83 -0.02
C ASP A 244 -5.52 17.00 0.59
N ALA A 245 -5.77 16.27 1.69
CA ALA A 245 -4.74 15.40 2.27
C ALA A 245 -4.46 14.18 1.39
N LEU A 246 -5.49 13.58 0.80
CA LEU A 246 -5.35 12.51 -0.18
C LEU A 246 -4.46 12.97 -1.35
N LEU A 247 -4.85 14.05 -2.01
CA LEU A 247 -4.18 14.52 -3.23
C LEU A 247 -2.74 14.99 -2.93
N GLN A 248 -2.51 15.65 -1.79
CA GLN A 248 -1.15 15.98 -1.37
C GLN A 248 -0.30 14.76 -1.06
N THR A 249 -0.86 13.72 -0.41
CA THR A 249 -0.13 12.47 -0.15
C THR A 249 0.35 11.86 -1.47
N ASP A 250 -0.56 11.78 -2.44
CA ASP A 250 -0.31 11.31 -3.79
C ASP A 250 0.78 12.11 -4.52
N ASP A 251 0.71 13.44 -4.45
CA ASP A 251 1.69 14.32 -5.08
C ASP A 251 3.06 14.24 -4.37
N ASN A 252 3.09 14.14 -3.04
CA ASN A 252 4.32 13.96 -2.26
C ASN A 252 5.03 12.65 -2.61
N LEU A 253 4.28 11.54 -2.75
CA LEU A 253 4.81 10.25 -3.21
C LEU A 253 5.45 10.40 -4.60
N ARG A 254 4.73 11.03 -5.55
CA ARG A 254 5.24 11.25 -6.92
C ARG A 254 6.50 12.09 -6.96
N VAL A 255 6.55 13.18 -6.18
CA VAL A 255 7.74 14.06 -6.06
C VAL A 255 8.94 13.29 -5.50
N ALA A 256 8.71 12.34 -4.61
CA ALA A 256 9.75 11.47 -4.08
C ALA A 256 10.20 10.35 -5.04
N GLY A 257 9.56 10.23 -6.22
CA GLY A 257 9.84 9.17 -7.19
C GLY A 257 9.09 7.86 -6.92
N ILE A 258 8.13 7.86 -6.00
CA ILE A 258 7.33 6.71 -5.60
C ILE A 258 6.00 6.77 -6.35
N LYS A 259 5.55 5.64 -6.90
CA LYS A 259 4.27 5.58 -7.62
C LYS A 259 3.13 5.21 -6.66
N PRO A 260 2.18 6.12 -6.39
CA PRO A 260 0.95 5.73 -5.71
C PRO A 260 0.10 4.85 -6.64
N ALA A 261 -0.52 3.83 -6.07
CA ALA A 261 -1.50 2.95 -6.72
C ALA A 261 -2.84 3.00 -5.98
N GLY A 262 -3.93 2.94 -6.73
CA GLY A 262 -5.28 2.75 -6.18
C GLY A 262 -6.00 4.02 -5.71
N THR A 263 -5.43 5.20 -5.91
CA THR A 263 -6.06 6.49 -5.59
C THR A 263 -5.90 7.48 -6.73
N GLY A 264 -6.78 8.47 -6.79
CA GLY A 264 -6.71 9.49 -7.82
C GLY A 264 -7.77 10.58 -7.66
N ARG A 265 -7.78 11.54 -8.59
CA ARG A 265 -8.74 12.67 -8.61
C ARG A 265 -10.15 12.25 -9.01
N ASN A 266 -10.30 11.04 -9.53
CA ASN A 266 -11.54 10.43 -9.96
C ASN A 266 -11.35 8.92 -10.09
N LEU A 267 -12.43 8.19 -10.37
CA LEU A 267 -12.46 6.74 -10.48
C LEU A 267 -11.55 6.18 -11.58
N VAL A 268 -11.35 6.91 -12.68
CA VAL A 268 -10.47 6.46 -13.77
C VAL A 268 -9.01 6.50 -13.32
N GLU A 269 -8.60 7.59 -12.68
CA GLU A 269 -7.24 7.69 -12.11
C GLU A 269 -7.04 6.65 -11.00
N ALA A 270 -7.99 6.51 -10.08
CA ALA A 270 -7.88 5.58 -8.97
C ALA A 270 -7.74 4.12 -9.43
N ARG A 271 -8.46 3.71 -10.48
CA ARG A 271 -8.39 2.35 -11.06
C ARG A 271 -7.19 2.13 -12.00
N SER A 272 -6.42 3.18 -12.31
CA SER A 272 -5.27 3.04 -13.21
C SER A 272 -4.10 2.33 -12.52
N PRO A 273 -3.41 1.40 -13.19
CA PRO A 273 -2.29 0.69 -12.59
C PRO A 273 -1.07 1.61 -12.42
N ALA A 274 -0.37 1.47 -11.30
CA ALA A 274 1.01 1.93 -11.21
C ALA A 274 1.90 0.94 -11.98
N VAL A 275 2.70 1.43 -12.94
CA VAL A 275 3.57 0.57 -13.76
C VAL A 275 5.05 0.89 -13.50
N VAL A 276 5.83 -0.14 -13.18
CA VAL A 276 7.28 -0.11 -13.01
C VAL A 276 7.92 -1.09 -14.00
N THR A 277 8.93 -0.63 -14.75
CA THR A 277 9.72 -1.51 -15.62
C THR A 277 11.08 -1.77 -14.99
N ARG A 278 11.45 -3.05 -14.89
CA ARG A 278 12.78 -3.53 -14.47
C ARG A 278 13.23 -4.65 -15.38
N ASN A 279 14.50 -4.62 -15.78
CA ASN A 279 15.11 -5.68 -16.58
C ASN A 279 14.31 -6.01 -17.87
N GLY A 280 13.67 -5.00 -18.47
CA GLY A 280 12.84 -5.15 -19.68
C GLY A 280 11.43 -5.72 -19.45
N ILE A 281 11.04 -5.98 -18.21
CA ILE A 281 9.73 -6.51 -17.81
C ILE A 281 8.93 -5.41 -17.12
N ALA A 282 7.70 -5.16 -17.58
CA ALA A 282 6.77 -4.22 -16.98
C ALA A 282 5.87 -4.93 -15.95
N PHE A 283 5.83 -4.39 -14.72
CA PHE A 283 5.00 -4.84 -13.61
C PHE A 283 3.92 -3.80 -13.34
N ALA A 284 2.65 -4.19 -13.38
CA ALA A 284 1.51 -3.36 -13.03
C ALA A 284 1.00 -3.71 -11.63
N PHE A 285 0.72 -2.68 -10.83
CA PHE A 285 0.18 -2.78 -9.49
C PHE A 285 -1.19 -2.11 -9.45
N LEU A 286 -2.21 -2.88 -9.08
CA LEU A 286 -3.59 -2.43 -8.92
C LEU A 286 -3.95 -2.51 -7.43
N ALA A 287 -4.23 -1.39 -6.79
CA ALA A 287 -4.60 -1.34 -5.38
C ALA A 287 -6.06 -0.91 -5.22
N TYR A 288 -6.72 -1.44 -4.19
CA TYR A 288 -8.15 -1.24 -3.97
C TYR A 288 -8.46 -1.17 -2.47
N ASP A 289 -9.50 -0.43 -2.12
CA ASP A 289 -10.08 -0.37 -0.77
C ASP A 289 -11.37 -1.20 -0.70
N ASP A 290 -11.50 -2.03 0.34
CA ASP A 290 -12.73 -2.75 0.69
C ASP A 290 -13.31 -2.32 2.04
N ILE A 291 -12.67 -1.34 2.71
CA ILE A 291 -12.93 -1.00 4.11
C ILE A 291 -13.72 0.30 4.24
N ALA A 292 -13.35 1.36 3.49
CA ALA A 292 -13.96 2.69 3.61
C ALA A 292 -14.72 3.11 2.34
N PRO A 293 -15.92 2.55 2.06
CA PRO A 293 -16.67 2.87 0.85
C PRO A 293 -17.07 4.35 0.69
N TYR A 294 -17.05 5.10 1.78
CA TYR A 294 -17.28 6.55 1.80
C TYR A 294 -16.08 7.39 1.32
N TYR A 295 -14.90 6.78 1.16
CA TYR A 295 -13.71 7.39 0.58
C TYR A 295 -13.40 6.90 -0.84
N HIS A 296 -14.25 6.06 -1.42
CA HIS A 296 -14.12 5.63 -2.80
C HIS A 296 -14.25 6.80 -3.78
N ALA A 297 -13.44 6.76 -4.83
CA ALA A 297 -13.50 7.74 -5.91
C ALA A 297 -14.83 7.65 -6.67
N THR A 298 -15.36 8.80 -7.08
CA THR A 298 -16.51 8.87 -7.99
C THR A 298 -16.03 9.24 -9.40
N SER A 299 -16.94 9.36 -10.36
CA SER A 299 -16.60 9.82 -11.72
C SER A 299 -15.86 11.16 -11.76
N ASP A 300 -16.07 12.01 -10.75
CA ASP A 300 -15.65 13.41 -10.67
C ASP A 300 -15.05 13.80 -9.30
N GLY A 301 -14.90 12.86 -8.37
CA GLY A 301 -14.44 13.08 -7.00
C GLY A 301 -13.27 12.17 -6.63
N ALA A 302 -12.33 12.72 -5.85
CA ALA A 302 -11.11 12.04 -5.46
C ALA A 302 -11.38 10.92 -4.45
N GLY A 303 -10.60 9.85 -4.50
CA GLY A 303 -10.74 8.74 -3.57
C GLY A 303 -9.96 7.49 -3.96
N ALA A 304 -10.24 6.40 -3.24
CA ALA A 304 -9.70 5.07 -3.51
C ALA A 304 -10.47 4.35 -4.62
N ALA A 305 -9.81 3.44 -5.32
CA ALA A 305 -10.46 2.48 -6.19
C ALA A 305 -11.27 1.49 -5.33
N PRO A 306 -12.58 1.32 -5.58
CA PRO A 306 -13.38 0.34 -4.87
C PRO A 306 -12.96 -1.08 -5.23
N LEU A 307 -12.90 -1.97 -4.24
CA LEU A 307 -12.77 -3.40 -4.51
C LEU A 307 -14.14 -3.99 -4.93
N ASP A 308 -14.32 -4.21 -6.23
CA ASP A 308 -15.52 -4.81 -6.81
C ASP A 308 -15.14 -5.98 -7.76
N PRO A 309 -15.78 -7.17 -7.65
CA PRO A 309 -15.39 -8.33 -8.45
C PRO A 309 -15.60 -8.13 -9.94
N ASP A 310 -16.53 -7.28 -10.35
CA ASP A 310 -16.81 -7.03 -11.76
C ASP A 310 -15.76 -6.08 -12.34
N THR A 311 -15.26 -5.12 -11.55
CA THR A 311 -14.25 -4.16 -12.01
C THR A 311 -12.85 -4.75 -12.03
N ILE A 312 -12.53 -5.69 -11.13
CA ILE A 312 -11.18 -6.28 -11.06
C ILE A 312 -10.80 -7.01 -12.35
N ALA A 313 -11.77 -7.68 -13.00
CA ALA A 313 -11.52 -8.38 -14.25
C ALA A 313 -11.19 -7.42 -15.40
N GLU A 314 -11.93 -6.32 -15.48
CA GLU A 314 -11.67 -5.23 -16.43
C GLU A 314 -10.30 -4.59 -16.18
N ASP A 315 -9.98 -4.29 -14.92
CA ASP A 315 -8.74 -3.60 -14.55
C ASP A 315 -7.51 -4.48 -14.80
N VAL A 316 -7.57 -5.77 -14.46
CA VAL A 316 -6.50 -6.73 -14.77
C VAL A 316 -6.33 -6.87 -16.29
N ALA A 317 -7.42 -6.96 -17.06
CA ALA A 317 -7.35 -7.02 -18.52
C ALA A 317 -6.75 -5.75 -19.13
N ASN A 318 -7.06 -4.58 -18.56
CA ASN A 318 -6.47 -3.31 -18.99
C ASN A 318 -4.99 -3.19 -18.61
N ALA A 319 -4.62 -3.57 -17.38
CA ALA A 319 -3.24 -3.62 -16.93
C ALA A 319 -2.39 -4.55 -17.81
N ARG A 320 -2.95 -5.67 -18.26
CA ARG A 320 -2.24 -6.60 -19.14
C ARG A 320 -1.87 -6.02 -20.51
N LYS A 321 -2.55 -4.97 -20.97
CA LYS A 321 -2.21 -4.28 -22.23
C LYS A 321 -0.93 -3.47 -22.11
N VAL A 322 -0.52 -3.10 -20.90
CA VAL A 322 0.61 -2.21 -20.62
C VAL A 322 1.70 -2.84 -19.75
N ALA A 323 1.46 -4.05 -19.22
CA ALA A 323 2.39 -4.76 -18.35
C ALA A 323 2.47 -6.26 -18.65
N ASN A 324 3.61 -6.86 -18.32
CA ASN A 324 3.88 -8.28 -18.48
C ASN A 324 3.56 -9.11 -17.23
N VAL A 325 3.49 -8.47 -16.07
CA VAL A 325 3.11 -9.05 -14.78
C VAL A 325 2.08 -8.13 -14.12
N VAL A 326 0.98 -8.67 -13.61
CA VAL A 326 -0.08 -7.92 -12.94
C VAL A 326 -0.23 -8.39 -11.50
N ILE A 327 -0.03 -7.46 -10.56
CA ILE A 327 -0.14 -7.70 -9.12
C ILE A 327 -1.30 -6.88 -8.55
N VAL A 328 -2.17 -7.53 -7.80
CA VAL A 328 -3.28 -6.90 -7.08
C VAL A 328 -2.87 -6.70 -5.62
N VAL A 329 -3.06 -5.49 -5.08
CA VAL A 329 -2.64 -5.09 -3.73
C VAL A 329 -3.83 -4.51 -2.94
N PRO A 330 -4.76 -5.37 -2.47
CA PRO A 330 -5.99 -4.91 -1.82
C PRO A 330 -5.78 -4.57 -0.34
N HIS A 331 -6.47 -3.55 0.14
CA HIS A 331 -6.63 -3.24 1.56
C HIS A 331 -8.01 -3.74 2.01
N TRP A 332 -8.05 -4.84 2.78
CA TRP A 332 -9.25 -5.67 2.91
C TRP A 332 -9.33 -6.55 4.16
N GLY A 333 -10.50 -7.14 4.39
CA GLY A 333 -10.66 -8.18 5.40
C GLY A 333 -11.03 -7.68 6.78
N VAL A 334 -10.76 -8.51 7.79
CA VAL A 334 -11.14 -8.26 9.18
C VAL A 334 -9.86 -8.11 10.00
N GLU A 335 -9.81 -7.08 10.84
CA GLU A 335 -8.68 -6.84 11.73
C GLU A 335 -8.46 -7.99 12.72
N TYR A 336 -7.19 -8.24 13.05
CA TYR A 336 -6.74 -9.07 14.17
C TYR A 336 -7.14 -10.54 14.10
N THR A 337 -7.10 -11.12 12.90
CA THR A 337 -7.29 -12.55 12.66
C THR A 337 -6.25 -13.08 11.68
N THR A 338 -5.80 -14.30 11.87
CA THR A 338 -4.89 -15.01 10.96
C THR A 338 -5.62 -15.63 9.75
N SER A 339 -6.91 -15.93 9.90
CA SER A 339 -7.72 -16.53 8.84
C SER A 339 -8.38 -15.45 7.98
N PRO A 340 -8.20 -15.49 6.65
CA PRO A 340 -8.88 -14.58 5.76
C PRO A 340 -10.39 -14.86 5.74
N SER A 341 -11.18 -13.80 5.59
CA SER A 341 -12.63 -13.89 5.42
C SER A 341 -13.02 -14.53 4.08
N GLU A 342 -14.25 -15.07 3.99
CA GLU A 342 -14.78 -15.58 2.72
C GLU A 342 -14.81 -14.50 1.63
N ARG A 343 -15.04 -13.24 2.00
CA ARG A 343 -15.02 -12.08 1.08
C ARG A 343 -13.63 -11.90 0.47
N GLN A 344 -12.58 -11.89 1.29
CA GLN A 344 -11.19 -11.83 0.80
C GLN A 344 -10.90 -12.99 -0.17
N ARG A 345 -11.29 -14.22 0.21
CA ARG A 345 -11.07 -15.40 -0.64
C ARG A 345 -11.85 -15.34 -1.96
N ALA A 346 -13.07 -14.81 -1.95
CA ALA A 346 -13.87 -14.63 -3.16
C ALA A 346 -13.21 -13.64 -4.12
N PHE A 347 -12.69 -12.52 -3.61
CA PHE A 347 -11.94 -11.56 -4.42
C PHE A 347 -10.60 -12.11 -4.93
N ALA A 348 -9.87 -12.85 -4.10
CA ALA A 348 -8.65 -13.52 -4.51
C ALA A 348 -8.90 -14.48 -5.69
N ARG A 349 -10.00 -15.25 -5.64
CA ARG A 349 -10.45 -16.09 -6.75
C ARG A 349 -10.83 -15.27 -7.99
N ALA A 350 -11.51 -14.13 -7.84
CA ALA A 350 -11.86 -13.26 -8.95
C ALA A 350 -10.62 -12.66 -9.63
N ALA A 351 -9.65 -12.17 -8.84
CA ALA A 351 -8.36 -11.69 -9.34
C ALA A 351 -7.59 -12.78 -10.09
N ALA A 352 -7.53 -13.99 -9.51
CA ALA A 352 -6.88 -15.14 -10.14
C ALA A 352 -7.57 -15.54 -11.46
N ALA A 353 -8.90 -15.58 -11.48
CA ALA A 353 -9.68 -15.87 -12.69
C ALA A 353 -9.50 -14.81 -13.78
N ALA A 354 -9.27 -13.55 -13.39
CA ALA A 354 -8.95 -12.46 -14.31
C ALA A 354 -7.51 -12.52 -14.87
N GLY A 355 -6.64 -13.36 -14.29
CA GLY A 355 -5.26 -13.56 -14.74
C GLY A 355 -4.22 -12.70 -14.01
N ALA A 356 -4.50 -12.27 -12.77
CA ALA A 356 -3.46 -11.68 -11.92
C ALA A 356 -2.37 -12.72 -11.60
N ASP A 357 -1.11 -12.32 -11.60
CA ASP A 357 0.03 -13.19 -11.28
C ASP A 357 0.19 -13.35 -9.76
N MET A 358 -0.12 -12.29 -9.00
CA MET A 358 -0.08 -12.27 -7.55
C MET A 358 -1.19 -11.40 -6.96
N VAL A 359 -1.62 -11.75 -5.75
CA VAL A 359 -2.43 -10.90 -4.86
C VAL A 359 -1.69 -10.79 -3.52
N VAL A 360 -1.42 -9.57 -3.06
CA VAL A 360 -0.75 -9.32 -1.77
C VAL A 360 -1.54 -8.27 -1.02
N GLY A 361 -2.35 -8.69 -0.05
CA GLY A 361 -3.21 -7.80 0.72
C GLY A 361 -2.57 -7.28 2.00
N ASN A 362 -3.23 -6.31 2.62
CA ASN A 362 -3.00 -5.80 3.99
C ASN A 362 -4.32 -5.24 4.56
N HIS A 363 -4.30 -4.51 5.69
CA HIS A 363 -5.41 -4.08 6.57
C HIS A 363 -5.57 -4.88 7.87
N PRO A 364 -5.52 -6.23 7.90
CA PRO A 364 -5.82 -6.97 9.13
C PRO A 364 -4.89 -6.70 10.32
N HIS A 365 -3.78 -5.98 10.11
CA HIS A 365 -2.70 -5.72 11.08
C HIS A 365 -2.01 -6.96 11.66
N TRP A 366 -2.50 -8.15 11.36
CA TRP A 366 -1.88 -9.45 11.63
C TRP A 366 -1.46 -10.09 10.32
N VAL A 367 -0.37 -10.87 10.35
CA VAL A 367 -0.02 -11.73 9.22
C VAL A 367 -1.09 -12.81 9.04
N GLN A 368 -1.61 -12.95 7.83
CA GLN A 368 -2.62 -13.94 7.48
C GLN A 368 -2.05 -15.09 6.66
N ALA A 369 -2.90 -16.09 6.42
CA ALA A 369 -2.66 -17.19 5.50
C ALA A 369 -2.21 -16.74 4.10
N HIS A 370 -1.68 -17.69 3.35
CA HIS A 370 -1.47 -17.60 1.91
C HIS A 370 -2.05 -18.84 1.21
N GLU A 371 -2.32 -18.73 -0.08
CA GLU A 371 -2.70 -19.89 -0.90
C GLU A 371 -2.27 -19.71 -2.36
N ARG A 372 -2.35 -20.80 -3.12
CA ARG A 372 -2.19 -20.77 -4.58
C ARG A 372 -3.52 -21.11 -5.24
N ILE A 373 -4.07 -20.15 -5.98
CA ILE A 373 -5.32 -20.30 -6.71
C ILE A 373 -4.98 -20.42 -8.20
N GLY A 374 -4.88 -21.64 -8.70
CA GLY A 374 -4.40 -21.90 -10.06
C GLY A 374 -2.97 -21.38 -10.26
N GLY A 375 -2.77 -20.46 -11.21
CA GLY A 375 -1.48 -19.83 -11.48
C GLY A 375 -1.08 -18.73 -10.48
N THR A 376 -2.04 -18.19 -9.73
CA THR A 376 -1.89 -16.98 -8.91
C THR A 376 -1.47 -17.33 -7.49
N PHE A 377 -0.45 -16.64 -6.96
CA PHE A 377 -0.11 -16.70 -5.55
C PHE A 377 -0.85 -15.60 -4.76
N VAL A 378 -1.41 -15.95 -3.61
CA VAL A 378 -2.20 -15.03 -2.78
C VAL A 378 -1.60 -15.00 -1.37
N ALA A 379 -1.12 -13.85 -0.94
CA ALA A 379 -0.82 -13.54 0.47
C ALA A 379 -1.91 -12.61 1.00
N TYR A 380 -2.68 -13.04 2.00
CA TYR A 380 -3.86 -12.29 2.41
C TYR A 380 -3.56 -11.02 3.22
N ALA A 381 -2.55 -11.05 4.07
CA ALA A 381 -2.05 -9.91 4.84
C ALA A 381 -0.62 -10.15 5.33
N LEU A 382 0.20 -9.09 5.33
CA LEU A 382 1.59 -9.13 5.82
C LEU A 382 1.76 -8.52 7.23
N GLY A 383 0.66 -8.05 7.84
CA GLY A 383 0.65 -7.42 9.15
C GLY A 383 1.18 -5.99 9.13
N ASN A 384 1.56 -5.46 10.30
CA ASN A 384 2.16 -4.14 10.41
C ASN A 384 3.63 -4.17 9.98
N PHE A 385 4.10 -3.11 9.33
CA PHE A 385 5.54 -2.86 9.12
C PHE A 385 6.03 -1.68 9.95
N VAL A 386 5.31 -0.56 9.94
CA VAL A 386 5.60 0.63 10.77
C VAL A 386 4.29 1.08 11.42
N PHE A 387 4.07 0.74 12.69
CA PHE A 387 2.90 1.19 13.45
C PHE A 387 3.14 1.12 14.96
N ASP A 388 2.31 1.84 15.73
CA ASP A 388 2.36 1.94 17.19
C ASP A 388 1.36 1.03 17.92
N GLN A 389 0.83 0.00 17.25
CA GLN A 389 0.00 -1.01 17.89
C GLN A 389 0.84 -2.02 18.68
N ASP A 390 1.11 -1.72 19.94
CA ASP A 390 1.91 -2.54 20.87
C ASP A 390 1.08 -3.35 21.89
N TRP A 391 -0.24 -3.42 21.71
CA TRP A 391 -1.16 -4.06 22.65
C TRP A 391 -1.28 -5.57 22.48
N SER A 392 -0.78 -6.15 21.38
CA SER A 392 -0.61 -7.60 21.23
C SER A 392 0.72 -7.95 20.57
N VAL A 393 1.15 -9.19 20.76
CA VAL A 393 2.37 -9.73 20.13
C VAL A 393 2.20 -9.75 18.62
N GLU A 394 1.02 -10.15 18.14
CA GLU A 394 0.70 -10.30 16.73
C GLU A 394 0.62 -8.97 15.98
N THR A 395 0.16 -7.87 16.59
CA THR A 395 0.20 -6.54 15.95
C THR A 395 1.61 -5.99 15.84
N GLN A 396 2.54 -6.50 16.64
CA GLN A 396 3.97 -6.20 16.54
C GLN A 396 4.71 -7.16 15.61
N GLN A 397 4.10 -8.26 15.18
CA GLN A 397 4.70 -9.23 14.27
C GLN A 397 4.21 -8.99 12.85
N GLY A 398 5.16 -8.91 11.92
CA GLY A 398 4.88 -8.75 10.49
C GLY A 398 5.71 -9.72 9.67
N ALA A 399 5.54 -9.65 8.35
CA ALA A 399 6.43 -10.33 7.43
C ALA A 399 6.75 -9.45 6.22
N LEU A 400 7.99 -9.53 5.75
CA LEU A 400 8.31 -9.19 4.37
C LEU A 400 8.00 -10.39 3.49
N LEU A 401 7.48 -10.15 2.29
CA LEU A 401 7.34 -11.18 1.27
C LEU A 401 8.28 -10.86 0.11
N GLU A 402 9.30 -11.68 -0.06
CA GLU A 402 10.14 -11.67 -1.26
C GLU A 402 9.52 -12.52 -2.35
N ALA A 403 9.49 -11.96 -3.56
CA ALA A 403 8.98 -12.62 -4.74
C ALA A 403 9.97 -12.53 -5.90
N THR A 404 10.47 -13.69 -6.35
CA THR A 404 11.39 -13.76 -7.48
C THR A 404 10.64 -14.11 -8.76
N PHE A 405 10.83 -13.27 -9.78
CA PHE A 405 10.38 -13.52 -11.15
C PHE A 405 11.58 -13.86 -12.03
N THR A 406 11.46 -14.93 -12.81
CA THR A 406 12.36 -15.23 -13.93
C THR A 406 11.60 -14.97 -15.22
N GLY A 407 11.93 -13.87 -15.90
CA GLY A 407 11.13 -13.29 -16.96
C GLY A 407 9.81 -12.78 -16.37
N THR A 408 8.69 -13.30 -16.87
CA THR A 408 7.34 -12.98 -16.35
C THR A 408 6.81 -14.05 -15.39
N ARG A 409 7.58 -15.12 -15.13
CA ARG A 409 7.12 -16.24 -14.32
C ARG A 409 7.58 -16.07 -12.88
N LEU A 410 6.64 -16.19 -11.95
CA LEU A 410 6.92 -16.31 -10.53
C LEU A 410 7.60 -17.65 -10.22
N THR A 411 8.81 -17.62 -9.66
CA THR A 411 9.64 -18.83 -9.46
C THR A 411 9.99 -19.13 -8.00
N SER A 412 10.00 -18.14 -7.11
CA SER A 412 10.31 -18.36 -5.69
C SER A 412 9.64 -17.33 -4.79
N MET A 413 9.09 -17.79 -3.65
CA MET A 413 8.53 -16.93 -2.60
C MET A 413 9.23 -17.21 -1.28
N ARG A 414 9.53 -16.15 -0.53
CA ARG A 414 10.11 -16.28 0.80
C ARG A 414 9.52 -15.26 1.75
N TYR A 415 9.00 -15.75 2.87
CA TYR A 415 8.62 -14.88 3.99
C TYR A 415 9.83 -14.61 4.87
N ILE A 416 9.98 -13.36 5.29
CA ILE A 416 10.97 -12.92 6.27
C ILE A 416 10.21 -12.32 7.43
N ALA A 417 10.17 -13.06 8.54
CA ALA A 417 9.48 -12.62 9.74
C ALA A 417 10.17 -11.41 10.38
N ILE A 418 9.38 -10.42 10.77
CA ILE A 418 9.85 -9.22 11.45
C ILE A 418 9.13 -9.01 12.78
N ARG A 419 9.78 -8.27 13.68
CA ARG A 419 9.21 -7.76 14.92
C ARG A 419 9.37 -6.25 14.97
N ILE A 420 8.29 -5.55 15.27
CA ILE A 420 8.28 -4.12 15.60
C ILE A 420 8.52 -4.00 17.11
N HIS A 421 9.60 -3.31 17.47
CA HIS A 421 9.96 -3.05 18.87
C HIS A 421 9.48 -1.67 19.33
N ASP A 422 9.69 -1.32 20.60
CA ASP A 422 9.20 -0.11 21.28
C ASP A 422 9.62 1.23 20.65
N ASP A 423 10.56 1.21 19.70
CA ASP A 423 10.94 2.37 18.89
C ASP A 423 10.13 2.49 17.59
N TYR A 424 9.13 1.62 17.40
CA TYR A 424 8.30 1.48 16.19
C TYR A 424 9.11 1.22 14.92
N GLN A 425 10.26 0.56 15.09
CA GLN A 425 11.15 0.14 14.01
C GLN A 425 10.99 -1.36 13.79
N PRO A 426 10.63 -1.81 12.58
CA PRO A 426 10.69 -3.22 12.22
C PRO A 426 12.15 -3.70 12.19
N GLN A 427 12.38 -4.88 12.76
CA GLN A 427 13.65 -5.60 12.74
C GLN A 427 13.38 -7.06 12.36
N LEU A 428 14.41 -7.79 11.93
CA LEU A 428 14.29 -9.23 11.75
C LEU A 428 13.90 -9.88 13.09
N ALA A 429 12.88 -10.74 13.06
CA ALA A 429 12.49 -11.49 14.25
C ALA A 429 13.62 -12.45 14.66
N ALA A 430 13.82 -12.63 15.97
CA ALA A 430 14.78 -13.61 16.47
C ALA A 430 14.39 -15.03 15.99
N PRO A 431 15.33 -15.95 15.74
CA PRO A 431 15.02 -17.23 15.07
C PRO A 431 13.84 -18.03 15.66
N PRO A 432 13.67 -18.15 17.00
CA PRO A 432 12.51 -18.84 17.56
C PRO A 432 11.19 -18.11 17.28
N GLU A 433 11.17 -16.78 17.33
CA GLU A 433 10.00 -15.97 17.02
C GLU A 433 9.70 -15.97 15.52
N ALA A 434 10.74 -15.90 14.68
CA ALA A 434 10.61 -16.02 13.24
C ALA A 434 9.93 -17.33 12.87
N GLN A 435 10.37 -18.45 13.45
CA GLN A 435 9.74 -19.75 13.20
C GLN A 435 8.27 -19.77 13.66
N GLN A 436 7.94 -19.17 14.81
CA GLN A 436 6.54 -19.08 15.28
C GLN A 436 5.64 -18.30 14.32
N ILE A 437 6.15 -17.19 13.75
CA ILE A 437 5.41 -16.39 12.77
C ILE A 437 5.19 -17.22 11.51
N LEU A 438 6.23 -17.89 10.99
CA LEU A 438 6.13 -18.74 9.80
C LEU A 438 5.19 -19.93 10.01
N ASP A 439 5.28 -20.63 11.14
CA ASP A 439 4.39 -21.74 11.49
C ASP A 439 2.93 -21.29 11.58
N ARG A 440 2.67 -20.08 12.08
CA ARG A 440 1.32 -19.51 12.13
C ARG A 440 0.76 -19.24 10.74
N ILE A 441 1.58 -18.74 9.81
CA ILE A 441 1.19 -18.56 8.41
C ILE A 441 0.84 -19.92 7.80
N GLU A 442 1.73 -20.91 7.91
CA GLU A 442 1.50 -22.25 7.35
C GLU A 442 0.29 -22.95 7.96
N ALA A 443 0.09 -22.85 9.27
CA ALA A 443 -1.07 -23.42 9.95
C ALA A 443 -2.39 -22.76 9.48
N ALA A 444 -2.39 -21.43 9.30
CA ALA A 444 -3.55 -20.71 8.78
C ALA A 444 -3.81 -21.06 7.31
N SER A 445 -2.77 -21.20 6.49
CA SER A 445 -2.84 -21.65 5.09
C SER A 445 -3.38 -23.07 4.97
N ALA A 446 -2.90 -24.00 5.79
CA ALA A 446 -3.34 -25.40 5.79
C ALA A 446 -4.79 -25.56 6.27
N ALA A 447 -5.33 -24.59 7.00
CA ALA A 447 -6.72 -24.57 7.45
C ALA A 447 -7.70 -23.97 6.43
N LEU A 448 -7.21 -23.47 5.28
CA LEU A 448 -8.08 -23.00 4.21
C LEU A 448 -8.81 -24.19 3.56
N PRO A 449 -10.10 -24.04 3.23
CA PRO A 449 -10.92 -25.13 2.70
C PRO A 449 -10.79 -25.31 1.18
#